data_AF-A0A268JM37-F1
#
_entry.id   AF-A0A268JM37-F1
#
_cell.length_a   1.000
_cell.length_b   1.000
_cell.length_c   1.000
_cell.angle_alpha   90.00
_cell.angle_beta   90.00
_cell.angle_gamma   90.00
#
_symmetry.space_group_name_H-M   'P 1'
#
loop_
_entity.id
_entity.type
_entity.pdbx_description
1 polymer ?
#
loop_
_entity_poly.entity_id
_entity_poly.type
_entity_poly.pdbx_seq_one_letter_code
_entity_poly.pdbx_strand_id
1 'polypeptide(L)'
;MAFAAEAGRVERYVNGELYERVVHAFEPVIGLVQALSYPIGLVVMLGGGLFVMIGNREKGFDMIAKAGIGYILVQSLPMLMDLLVEIAQAI
;
A
#
# COMPACT_ATOMS: atom_id res chain seq x y z
N MET A 1 21.65 39.45 -3.80
CA MET A 1 22.09 38.03 -3.81
C MET A 1 21.48 37.20 -2.68
N ALA A 2 21.29 37.73 -1.46
CA ALA A 2 20.66 36.99 -0.36
C ALA A 2 19.20 36.55 -0.63
N PHE A 3 18.38 37.41 -1.27
CA PHE A 3 16.97 37.12 -1.56
C PHE A 3 16.77 35.99 -2.59
N ALA A 4 17.66 35.88 -3.57
CA ALA A 4 17.64 34.80 -4.58
C ALA A 4 18.05 33.44 -3.97
N ALA A 5 18.97 33.45 -3.00
CA ALA A 5 19.37 32.26 -2.25
C ALA A 5 18.29 31.78 -1.27
N GLU A 6 17.39 32.68 -0.84
CA GLU A 6 16.23 32.36 -0.01
C GLU A 6 15.07 31.81 -0.84
N ALA A 7 14.77 32.41 -2.00
CA ALA A 7 13.77 31.91 -2.94
C ALA A 7 14.10 30.47 -3.43
N GLY A 8 15.34 30.20 -3.84
CA GLY A 8 15.77 28.86 -4.27
C GLY A 8 15.90 27.84 -3.12
N ARG A 9 15.79 28.29 -1.86
CA ARG A 9 15.71 27.41 -0.67
C ARG A 9 14.26 27.03 -0.39
N VAL A 10 13.34 28.00 -0.49
CA VAL A 10 11.90 27.76 -0.36
C VAL A 10 11.40 26.82 -1.47
N GLU A 11 11.85 27.01 -2.71
CA GLU A 11 11.47 26.14 -3.84
C GLU A 11 11.94 24.69 -3.67
N ARG A 12 13.17 24.47 -3.19
CA ARG A 12 13.67 23.12 -2.85
C ARG A 12 12.95 22.49 -1.65
N TYR A 13 12.61 23.29 -0.64
CA TYR A 13 11.90 22.84 0.54
C TYR A 13 10.46 22.40 0.21
N VAL A 14 9.81 23.12 -0.71
CA VAL A 14 8.44 22.81 -1.16
C VAL A 14 8.41 21.60 -2.09
N ASN A 15 9.36 21.47 -3.03
CA ASN A 15 9.26 20.46 -4.09
C ASN A 15 9.91 19.11 -3.76
N GLY A 16 11.03 19.07 -3.04
CA GLY A 16 11.71 17.81 -2.71
C GLY A 16 11.42 17.33 -1.29
N GLU A 17 11.61 18.23 -0.32
CA GLU A 17 11.62 17.85 1.10
C GLU A 17 10.22 17.57 1.66
N LEU A 18 9.19 18.26 1.15
CA LEU A 18 7.81 18.01 1.55
C LEU A 18 7.29 16.66 1.04
N TYR A 19 7.60 16.29 -0.20
CA TYR A 19 7.20 15.02 -0.79
C TYR A 19 7.82 13.83 -0.05
N GLU A 20 9.12 13.90 0.20
CA GLU A 20 9.86 12.85 0.92
C GLU A 20 9.31 12.64 2.34
N ARG A 21 8.95 13.74 3.03
CA ARG A 21 8.30 13.68 4.36
C ARG A 21 6.92 13.02 4.31
N VAL A 22 6.13 13.30 3.27
CA VAL A 22 4.81 12.66 3.11
C VAL A 22 4.99 11.17 2.86
N VAL A 23 5.88 10.77 1.96
CA VAL A 23 6.14 9.35 1.65
C VAL A 23 6.58 8.57 2.89
N HIS A 24 7.59 9.09 3.60
CA HIS A 24 8.06 8.49 4.85
C HIS A 24 6.98 8.39 5.92
N ALA A 25 6.02 9.32 5.97
CA ALA A 25 4.91 9.24 6.91
C ALA A 25 3.94 8.09 6.60
N PHE A 26 3.84 7.65 5.34
CA PHE A 26 2.97 6.55 4.92
C PHE A 26 3.62 5.17 5.06
N GLU A 27 4.95 5.06 5.04
CA GLU A 27 5.67 3.79 5.28
C GLU A 27 5.15 2.99 6.51
N PRO A 28 5.01 3.58 7.72
CA PRO A 28 4.50 2.83 8.87
C PRO A 28 3.05 2.37 8.69
N VAL A 29 2.24 3.15 7.97
CA VAL A 29 0.84 2.79 7.68
C VAL A 29 0.78 1.61 6.72
N ILE A 30 1.60 1.64 5.66
CA ILE A 30 1.73 0.53 4.71
C ILE A 30 2.20 -0.73 5.46
N GLY A 31 3.25 -0.61 6.27
CA GLY A 31 3.76 -1.73 7.06
C GLY A 31 2.72 -2.34 8.01
N LEU A 32 1.90 -1.50 8.66
CA LEU A 32 0.78 -1.95 9.50
C LEU A 32 -0.27 -2.74 8.70
N VAL A 33 -0.69 -2.20 7.55
CA VAL A 33 -1.71 -2.85 6.71
C VAL A 33 -1.17 -4.19 6.17
N GLN A 34 0.10 -4.23 5.75
CA GLN A 34 0.76 -5.46 5.30
C GLN A 34 0.85 -6.50 6.43
N ALA A 35 1.27 -6.09 7.63
CA ALA A 35 1.37 -6.97 8.80
C ALA A 35 0.02 -7.56 9.21
N LEU A 36 -1.06 -6.78 9.12
CA LEU A 36 -2.42 -7.24 9.41
C LEU A 36 -3.02 -8.09 8.27
N SER A 37 -2.58 -7.90 7.03
CA SER A 37 -3.14 -8.61 5.88
C SER A 37 -2.92 -10.13 5.95
N TYR A 38 -1.78 -10.58 6.50
CA TYR A 38 -1.46 -12.00 6.63
C TYR A 38 -2.43 -12.76 7.56
N PRO A 39 -2.60 -12.36 8.84
CA PRO A 39 -3.54 -13.05 9.73
C PRO A 39 -4.99 -12.95 9.24
N ILE A 40 -5.40 -11.80 8.70
CA ILE A 40 -6.77 -11.63 8.16
C ILE A 40 -6.99 -12.55 6.96
N GLY A 41 -6.07 -12.53 5.99
CA GLY A 41 -6.14 -13.39 4.81
C GLY A 41 -6.16 -14.87 5.16
N LEU A 42 -5.35 -15.28 6.14
CA LEU A 42 -5.29 -16.66 6.62
C LEU A 42 -6.63 -17.10 7.24
N VAL A 43 -7.26 -16.26 8.07
CA VAL A 43 -8.59 -16.55 8.63
C VAL A 43 -9.65 -16.69 7.53
N VAL A 44 -9.65 -15.79 6.54
CA VAL A 44 -10.63 -15.85 5.44
C VAL A 44 -10.40 -17.06 4.53
N MET A 45 -9.15 -17.38 4.21
CA MET A 45 -8.81 -18.56 3.40
C MET A 45 -9.16 -19.87 4.12
N LEU A 46 -8.88 -19.97 5.42
CA LEU A 46 -9.31 -21.14 6.21
C LEU A 46 -10.84 -21.24 6.27
N GLY A 47 -11.54 -20.13 6.47
CA GLY A 47 -13.00 -20.08 6.42
C GLY A 47 -13.54 -20.56 5.07
N GLY A 48 -12.97 -20.09 3.96
CA GLY A 48 -13.31 -20.56 2.62
C GLY A 48 -13.04 -22.07 2.44
N GLY A 49 -11.93 -22.57 2.97
CA GLY A 49 -11.60 -24.00 2.99
C GLY A 49 -12.65 -24.83 3.72
N LEU A 50 -13.13 -24.38 4.88
CA LEU A 50 -14.22 -25.03 5.61
C LEU A 50 -15.52 -25.08 4.78
N PHE A 51 -15.85 -24.01 4.06
CA PHE A 51 -17.00 -23.99 3.14
C PHE A 51 -16.86 -25.02 2.02
N VAL A 52 -15.65 -25.20 1.46
CA VAL A 52 -15.37 -26.25 0.47
C VAL A 52 -15.59 -27.64 1.06
N MET A 53 -15.15 -27.88 2.30
CA MET A 53 -15.26 -29.19 2.98
C MET A 53 -16.70 -29.61 3.26
N ILE A 54 -17.60 -28.66 3.56
CA ILE A 54 -19.03 -28.94 3.81
C ILE A 54 -19.88 -28.99 2.51
N GLY A 55 -19.23 -28.98 1.33
CA GLY A 55 -19.89 -29.09 0.03
C GLY A 55 -20.29 -27.76 -0.61
N ASN A 56 -20.11 -26.63 0.05
CA ASN A 56 -20.39 -25.31 -0.50
C ASN A 56 -19.15 -24.73 -1.21
N ARG A 57 -18.76 -25.38 -2.30
CA ARG A 57 -17.51 -25.10 -3.02
C ARG A 57 -17.49 -23.73 -3.69
N GLU A 58 -18.61 -23.28 -4.25
CA GLU A 58 -18.69 -22.00 -4.97
C GLU A 58 -18.37 -20.83 -4.03
N LYS A 59 -19.03 -20.79 -2.87
CA LYS A 59 -18.72 -19.79 -1.83
C LYS A 59 -17.32 -19.96 -1.26
N GLY A 60 -16.88 -21.20 -1.04
CA GLY A 60 -15.55 -21.47 -0.49
C GLY A 60 -14.42 -20.98 -1.37
N PHE A 61 -14.46 -21.29 -2.68
CA PHE A 61 -13.47 -20.80 -3.64
C PHE A 61 -13.57 -19.29 -3.89
N ASP A 62 -14.79 -18.73 -3.91
CA ASP A 62 -14.98 -17.28 -4.00
C ASP A 62 -14.31 -16.54 -2.82
N MET A 63 -14.48 -17.04 -1.59
CA MET A 63 -13.81 -16.49 -0.40
C MET A 63 -12.29 -16.59 -0.48
N ILE A 64 -11.75 -17.76 -0.88
CA ILE A 64 -10.31 -17.98 -1.03
C ILE A 64 -9.72 -17.05 -2.09
N ALA A 65 -10.37 -16.94 -3.25
CA ALA A 65 -9.90 -16.11 -4.34
C ALA A 65 -9.89 -14.62 -3.96
N LYS A 66 -10.98 -14.14 -3.34
CA LYS A 66 -11.07 -12.75 -2.86
C LYS A 66 -10.01 -12.43 -1.80
N ALA A 67 -9.77 -13.35 -0.87
CA ALA A 67 -8.72 -13.19 0.13
C ALA A 67 -7.31 -13.15 -0.50
N GLY A 68 -7.04 -14.05 -1.46
CA GLY A 68 -5.77 -14.09 -2.17
C GLY A 68 -5.51 -12.82 -2.99
N ILE A 69 -6.49 -12.37 -3.79
CA ILE A 69 -6.39 -11.13 -4.57
C ILE A 69 -6.20 -9.93 -3.63
N GLY A 70 -6.99 -9.85 -2.55
CA GLY A 70 -6.88 -8.77 -1.57
C GLY A 70 -5.50 -8.71 -0.91
N TYR A 71 -4.93 -9.86 -0.55
CA TYR A 71 -3.57 -9.94 0.00
C TYR A 71 -2.53 -9.44 -1.00
N ILE A 72 -2.59 -9.88 -2.25
CA ILE A 72 -1.66 -9.43 -3.30
C ILE A 72 -1.73 -7.91 -3.50
N LEU A 73 -2.95 -7.35 -3.51
CA LEU A 73 -3.14 -5.89 -3.63
C LEU A 73 -2.49 -5.14 -2.47
N VAL A 74 -2.68 -5.60 -1.22
CA VAL A 74 -2.02 -5.00 -0.06
C VAL A 74 -0.49 -5.07 -0.16
N GLN A 75 0.04 -6.20 -0.61
CA GLN A 75 1.49 -6.35 -0.77
C GLN A 75 2.06 -5.50 -1.91
N SER A 76 1.24 -5.11 -2.88
CA SER A 76 1.62 -4.22 -3.98
C SER A 76 1.63 -2.73 -3.61
N LEU A 77 1.14 -2.35 -2.41
CA LEU A 77 1.07 -0.94 -1.98
C LEU A 77 2.41 -0.18 -2.05
N PRO A 78 3.57 -0.74 -1.67
CA PRO A 78 4.85 -0.04 -1.82
C PRO A 78 5.14 0.31 -3.28
N MET A 79 4.93 -0.62 -4.20
CA MET A 79 5.12 -0.40 -5.63
C MET A 79 4.20 0.72 -6.17
N LEU A 80 2.95 0.75 -5.70
CA LEU A 80 2.02 1.82 -6.07
C LEU A 80 2.45 3.18 -5.51
N MET A 81 3.02 3.21 -4.29
CA MET A 81 3.58 4.43 -3.70
C MET A 81 4.79 4.91 -4.49
N ASP A 82 5.72 4.02 -4.83
CA ASP A 82 6.90 4.35 -5.63
C ASP A 82 6.49 4.95 -6.99
N LEU A 83 5.51 4.34 -7.66
CA LEU A 83 4.95 4.86 -8.91
C LEU A 83 4.36 6.28 -8.74
N LEU A 84 3.64 6.53 -7.65
CA LEU A 84 3.07 7.86 -7.38
C LEU A 84 4.18 8.90 -7.16
N VAL A 85 5.26 8.53 -6.48
CA VAL A 85 6.42 9.41 -6.26
C VAL A 85 7.12 9.74 -7.57
N GLU A 86 7.35 8.75 -8.42
CA GLU A 86 7.96 8.95 -9.74
C GLU A 86 7.13 9.91 -10.61
N ILE A 87 5.80 9.73 -10.64
CA ILE A 87 4.91 10.62 -11.40
C ILE A 87 4.95 12.04 -10.82
N ALA A 88 4.96 12.20 -9.51
CA ALA A 88 4.99 13.50 -8.86
C ALA A 88 6.31 14.26 -9.07
N GLN A 89 7.43 13.54 -9.22
CA GLN A 89 8.73 14.14 -9.56
C GLN A 89 8.88 14.48 -11.05
N ALA A 90 8.11 13.81 -11.91
CA ALA A 90 8.14 14.03 -13.36
C ALA A 90 7.31 15.24 -13.82
N ILE A 91 6.42 15.77 -12.97
CA ILE A 91 5.56 16.94 -13.21
C ILE A 91 6.12 18.15 -12.46
#